data_AF-A0A434TGM6-F1
#
_entry.id   AF-A0A434TGM6-F1
#
_cell.length_a   1.000
_cell.length_b   1.000
_cell.length_c   1.000
_cell.angle_alpha   90.00
_cell.angle_beta   90.00
_cell.angle_gamma   90.00
#
_symmetry.space_group_name_H-M   'P 1'
#
loop_
_entity.id
_entity.type
_entity.pdbx_description
1 polymer ?
#
loop_
_entity_poly.entity_id
_entity_poly.type
_entity_poly.pdbx_seq_one_letter_code
_entity_poly.pdbx_strand_id
1 'polypeptide(L)' 'LPPTVLITAQCDPLSSDGEAYRDRVVAAGGYAYWFEEQGLVHSYLRARHTVGRARASFTRIVEAVSVLGRGEWIW' A
#
# COMPACT_ATOMS: atom_id res chain seq x y z
N LEU A 1 -3.68 5.78 -15.57
CA LEU A 1 -3.55 6.25 -14.16
C LEU A 1 -2.07 6.40 -13.84
N PRO A 2 -1.67 7.28 -12.90
CA PRO A 2 -0.28 7.31 -12.42
C PRO A 2 0.14 5.94 -11.85
N PRO A 3 1.44 5.59 -11.88
CA PRO A 3 1.92 4.40 -11.19
C PRO A 3 1.51 4.44 -9.71
N THR A 4 0.89 3.35 -9.23
CA THR A 4 0.19 3.34 -7.93
C THR A 4 0.70 2.20 -7.05
N VAL A 5 0.98 2.49 -5.78
CA VAL A 5 1.25 1.48 -4.75
C VAL A 5 0.10 1.50 -3.75
N LEU A 6 -0.58 0.36 -3.60
CA LEU A 6 -1.69 0.15 -2.69
C LEU A 6 -1.21 -0.60 -1.46
N ILE A 7 -1.55 -0.09 -0.28
CA ILE A 7 -1.24 -0.72 1.00
C ILE A 7 -2.53 -0.86 1.77
N THR A 8 -2.95 -2.10 2.03
CA THR A 8 -4.15 -2.42 2.81
C THR A 8 -3.79 -3.03 4.14
N ALA A 9 -4.74 -3.08 5.08
CA ALA A 9 -4.59 -3.79 6.34
C ALA A 9 -5.40 -5.08 6.28
N GLN A 10 -4.81 -6.23 6.63
CA GLN A 10 -5.51 -7.52 6.51
C GLN A 10 -6.82 -7.57 7.32
N CYS A 11 -6.86 -6.97 8.50
CA CYS A 11 -8.03 -6.92 9.36
C CYS A 11 -8.88 -5.65 9.10
N ASP A 12 -8.93 -5.22 7.85
CA ASP A 12 -9.80 -4.15 7.35
C ASP A 12 -10.90 -4.77 6.47
N PRO A 13 -12.19 -4.48 6.69
CA PRO A 13 -13.25 -4.95 5.79
C PRO A 13 -13.05 -4.51 4.33
N LEU A 14 -12.21 -3.51 4.07
CA LEU A 14 -11.86 -3.04 2.72
C LEU A 14 -10.61 -3.71 2.12
N SER A 15 -9.95 -4.65 2.81
CA SER A 15 -8.62 -5.14 2.37
C SER A 15 -8.61 -5.70 0.95
N SER A 16 -9.61 -6.53 0.61
CA SER A 16 -9.74 -7.14 -0.72
C SER A 16 -9.96 -6.13 -1.85
N ASP A 17 -10.46 -4.93 -1.54
CA ASP A 17 -10.65 -3.88 -2.54
C ASP A 17 -9.32 -3.38 -3.10
N GLY A 18 -8.22 -3.49 -2.33
CA GLY A 18 -6.87 -3.18 -2.79
C GLY A 18 -6.40 -4.09 -3.90
N GLU A 19 -6.58 -5.40 -3.74
CA GLU A 19 -6.29 -6.41 -4.78
C GLU A 19 -7.15 -6.17 -6.02
N ALA A 20 -8.47 -6.04 -5.83
CA ALA A 20 -9.41 -5.83 -6.93
C ALA A 20 -9.16 -4.52 -7.69
N TYR A 21 -8.68 -3.48 -7.03
CA TYR A 21 -8.26 -2.24 -7.69
C TYR A 21 -6.95 -2.44 -8.46
N ARG A 22 -5.92 -3.06 -7.86
CA ARG A 22 -4.65 -3.38 -8.52
C ARG A 22 -4.89 -4.15 -9.81
N ASP A 23 -5.67 -5.21 -9.75
CA ASP A 23 -5.96 -6.08 -10.89
C ASP A 23 -6.63 -5.31 -12.03
N ARG A 24 -7.58 -4.43 -11.72
CA ARG A 24 -8.23 -3.58 -12.72
C ARG A 24 -7.27 -2.57 -13.35
N VAL A 25 -6.36 -1.97 -12.57
CA VAL A 25 -5.36 -1.04 -13.12
C VAL A 25 -4.40 -1.78 -14.05
N VAL A 26 -3.92 -2.95 -13.64
CA VAL A 26 -3.03 -3.78 -14.47
C VAL A 26 -3.73 -4.26 -15.74
N ALA A 27 -4.97 -4.73 -15.64
CA ALA A 27 -5.76 -5.14 -16.80
C ALA A 27 -6.00 -4.01 -17.81
N ALA A 28 -6.02 -2.75 -17.35
CA ALA A 28 -6.09 -1.56 -18.19
C ALA A 28 -4.72 -1.09 -18.75
N GLY A 29 -3.65 -1.86 -18.54
CA GLY A 29 -2.29 -1.54 -18.99
C GLY A 29 -1.55 -0.53 -18.09
N GLY A 30 -2.06 -0.27 -16.88
CA GLY A 30 -1.42 0.61 -15.90
C GLY A 30 -0.43 -0.11 -14.97
N TYR A 31 0.33 0.67 -14.22
CA TYR A 31 1.26 0.19 -13.20
C TYR A 31 0.62 0.26 -11.82
N ALA A 32 0.37 -0.91 -11.21
CA ALA A 32 -0.10 -0.98 -9.84
C ALA A 32 0.53 -2.15 -9.08
N TYR A 33 0.97 -1.87 -7.86
CA TYR A 33 1.46 -2.86 -6.90
C TYR A 33 0.59 -2.84 -5.65
N TRP A 34 0.31 -4.00 -5.08
CA TRP A 34 -0.48 -4.13 -3.85
C TRP A 34 0.30 -4.91 -2.79
N PHE A 35 0.27 -4.39 -1.56
CA PHE A 35 0.86 -5.02 -0.39
C PHE A 35 -0.18 -5.06 0.75
N GLU A 36 -0.52 -6.25 1.21
CA GLU A 36 -1.40 -6.45 2.36
C GLU A 36 -0.59 -6.53 3.66
N GLU A 37 -0.79 -5.55 4.55
CA GLU A 37 -0.19 -5.54 5.87
C GLU A 37 -0.89 -6.54 6.80
N GLN A 38 -0.25 -7.69 6.97
CA GLN A 38 -0.76 -8.77 7.80
C GLN A 38 -1.08 -8.27 9.22
N GLY A 39 -2.16 -8.77 9.81
CA GLY A 39 -2.60 -8.49 11.19
C GLY A 39 -2.73 -7.03 11.61
N LEU A 40 -2.73 -6.07 10.68
CA LEU A 40 -3.05 -4.68 10.96
C LEU A 40 -4.55 -4.44 10.71
N VAL A 41 -5.14 -3.54 11.49
CA VAL A 41 -6.55 -3.13 11.39
C VAL A 41 -6.69 -1.83 10.59
N HIS A 42 -7.90 -1.53 10.15
CA HIS A 42 -8.22 -0.25 9.52
C HIS A 42 -7.67 0.95 10.32
N SER A 43 -7.15 1.97 9.62
CA SER A 43 -6.60 3.20 10.22
C SER A 43 -5.36 3.03 11.15
N TYR A 44 -4.58 1.95 11.00
CA TYR A 44 -3.40 1.67 11.87
C TYR A 44 -2.30 2.76 11.85
N LEU A 45 -2.25 3.66 10.87
CA LEU A 45 -1.15 4.65 10.72
C LEU A 45 -1.02 5.61 11.90
N ARG A 46 -2.10 5.85 12.67
CA ARG A 46 -2.03 6.64 13.91
C ARG A 46 -1.17 5.97 14.97
N ALA A 47 -1.11 4.63 14.97
CA ALA A 47 -0.33 3.84 15.92
C ALA A 47 1.16 3.68 15.55
N ARG A 48 1.64 4.27 14.43
CA ARG A 48 3.05 4.15 13.98
C ARG A 48 4.10 4.55 15.02
N HIS A 49 3.71 5.35 16.01
CA HIS A 49 4.60 5.79 17.08
C HIS A 49 4.73 4.76 18.21
N THR A 50 3.72 3.91 18.42
CA THR A 50 3.64 2.97 19.55
C THR A 50 3.62 1.50 19.13
N VAL A 51 3.23 1.19 17.90
CA VAL A 51 3.11 -0.17 17.36
C VAL A 51 4.16 -0.40 16.28
N GLY A 52 5.09 -1.34 16.52
CA GLY A 52 6.21 -1.60 15.62
C GLY A 52 5.81 -2.00 14.20
N ARG A 53 4.77 -2.82 14.04
CA ARG A 53 4.24 -3.23 12.73
C ARG A 53 3.68 -2.05 11.93
N ALA A 54 2.90 -1.18 12.58
CA ALA A 54 2.40 0.06 11.98
C ALA A 54 3.53 1.00 11.58
N ARG A 55 4.60 1.07 12.38
CA ARG A 55 5.81 1.84 12.03
C ARG A 55 6.49 1.30 10.79
N ALA A 56 6.70 -0.01 10.72
CA ALA A 56 7.34 -0.66 9.57
C ALA A 56 6.54 -0.42 8.29
N SER A 57 5.21 -0.51 8.37
CA SER A 57 4.34 -0.18 7.24
C SER A 57 4.43 1.29 6.83
N PHE A 58 4.42 2.21 7.80
CA PHE A 58 4.63 3.63 7.53
C PHE A 58 5.96 3.90 6.82
N THR A 59 7.05 3.23 7.20
CA THR A 59 8.33 3.33 6.49
C THR A 59 8.20 2.89 5.03
N ARG A 60 7.56 1.74 4.75
CA ARG A 60 7.29 1.29 3.37
C ARG A 60 6.48 2.30 2.56
N ILE A 61 5.46 2.93 3.15
CA ILE A 61 4.67 3.98 2.50
C ILE A 61 5.57 5.15 2.09
N VAL A 62 6.43 5.63 3.00
CA VAL A 62 7.34 6.75 2.74
C VAL A 62 8.37 6.40 1.66
N GLU A 63 8.92 5.19 1.70
CA GLU A 63 9.83 4.68 0.66
C GLU A 63 9.14 4.64 -0.70
N ALA A 64 7.92 4.12 -0.77
CA ALA A 64 7.13 4.05 -2.00
C ALA A 64 6.87 5.44 -2.58
N VAL A 65 6.45 6.40 -1.74
CA VAL A 65 6.26 7.81 -2.16
C VAL A 65 7.57 8.41 -2.67
N SER A 66 8.70 8.11 -2.03
CA SER A 66 10.01 8.62 -2.44
C SER A 66 10.45 8.09 -3.80
N VAL A 67 10.24 6.78 -4.05
CA VAL A 67 10.52 6.13 -5.34
C VAL A 67 9.64 6.74 -6.45
N LEU A 68 8.33 6.79 -6.22
CA LEU A 68 7.39 7.38 -7.18
C LEU A 68 7.67 8.86 -7.45
N GLY A 69 8.07 9.61 -6.40
CA GLY A 69 8.45 11.02 -6.52
C GLY A 69 9.70 11.27 -7.36
N ARG A 70 10.58 10.26 -7.52
CA ARG A 70 11.71 10.29 -8.47
C ARG A 70 11.34 9.82 -9.87
N GLY A 71 10.09 9.41 -10.10
CA GLY A 71 9.64 8.84 -11.38
C GLY A 71 10.13 7.40 -11.59
N GLU A 72 10.59 6.73 -10.54
CA GLU A 72 11.08 5.35 -10.60
C GLU A 72 9.93 4.35 -10.39
N TRP A 73 10.09 3.15 -10.97
CA TRP A 73 9.19 2.02 -10.78
C TRP A 73 10.01 0.77 -10.49
N ILE A 74 9.86 0.21 -9.29
CA ILE A 74 10.68 -0.93 -8.80
C ILE A 74 9.84 -2.15 -8.40
N TRP A 75 8.55 -2.15 -8.74
CA TRP A 75 7.61 -3.22 -8.43
C TRP A 75 7.24 -4.06 -9.64
#